data_AF-A0A9W8RE54-F1
#
_entry.id   AF-A0A9W8RE54-F1
#
_cell.length_a   1.000
_cell.length_b   1.000
_cell.length_c   1.000
_cell.angle_alpha   90.00
_cell.angle_beta   90.00
_cell.angle_gamma   90.00
#
_symmetry.space_group_name_H-M   'P 1'
#
loop_
_entity.id
_entity.type
_entity.pdbx_description
1 polymer ?
#
loop_
_entity_poly.entity_id
_entity_poly.type
_entity_poly.pdbx_seq_one_letter_code
_entity_poly.pdbx_strand_id
1 'polypeptide(L)'
;MGQLFTGFFQVFLWLGDDIAFNKPGVHPPRLPLHELENLEELQLPSKTEPVKIRSFFERRYFSRVWIIQELILPPRLAIPIGDKIFWADPSTPTHFERLPSRDWLWKQTRAPWFQHATRGSVMQENLSEFLTLTWKSQSSDIRDKI
;
A
#
# COMPACT_ATOMS: atom_id res chain seq x y z
N MET A 1 -4.10 20.69 -4.63
CA MET A 1 -3.19 19.62 -5.10
C MET A 1 -3.82 18.22 -5.09
N GLY A 2 -5.13 18.04 -4.84
CA GLY A 2 -5.75 16.70 -4.70
C GLY A 2 -6.52 16.17 -5.92
N GLN A 3 -6.37 16.79 -7.09
CA GLN A 3 -7.16 16.43 -8.28
C GLN A 3 -6.40 15.58 -9.31
N LEU A 4 -5.12 15.27 -9.07
CA LEU A 4 -4.31 14.50 -10.02
C LEU A 4 -4.81 13.06 -10.19
N PHE A 5 -5.54 12.52 -9.21
CA PHE A 5 -6.10 11.16 -9.25
C PHE A 5 -7.62 11.12 -9.28
N THR A 6 -8.30 12.28 -9.25
CA THR A 6 -9.76 12.34 -9.39
C THR A 6 -10.15 11.99 -10.83
N GLY A 7 -10.83 10.86 -11.02
CA GLY A 7 -11.25 10.34 -12.34
C GLY A 7 -10.48 9.11 -12.83
N PHE A 8 -9.42 8.70 -12.13
CA PHE A 8 -8.70 7.47 -12.46
C PHE A 8 -9.41 6.26 -11.85
N PHE A 9 -9.58 5.19 -12.63
CA PHE A 9 -10.15 3.92 -12.15
C PHE A 9 -9.14 3.09 -11.33
N GLN A 10 -7.84 3.26 -11.60
CA GLN A 10 -6.79 2.48 -10.97
C GLN A 10 -5.46 3.25 -11.01
N VAL A 11 -4.68 3.15 -9.94
CA VAL A 11 -3.32 3.68 -9.86
C VAL A 11 -2.32 2.54 -9.72
N PHE A 12 -1.24 2.60 -10.49
CA PHE A 12 -0.12 1.69 -10.34
C PHE A 12 0.90 2.27 -9.36
N LEU A 13 1.11 1.55 -8.26
CA LEU A 13 2.10 1.86 -7.25
C LEU A 13 3.40 1.12 -7.58
N TRP A 14 4.31 1.81 -8.27
CA TRP A 14 5.65 1.28 -8.56
C TRP A 14 6.59 1.54 -7.38
N LEU A 15 7.12 0.46 -6.81
CA LEU A 15 7.91 0.51 -5.57
C LEU A 15 9.42 0.37 -5.79
N GLY A 16 9.86 0.37 -7.05
CA GLY A 16 11.26 0.20 -7.44
C GLY A 16 11.53 -1.21 -7.98
N ASP A 17 12.59 -1.31 -8.77
CA ASP A 17 12.98 -2.54 -9.48
C ASP A 17 13.49 -3.64 -8.53
N ASP A 18 13.78 -3.27 -7.28
CA ASP A 18 14.13 -4.21 -6.21
C ASP A 18 12.94 -5.08 -5.78
N ILE A 19 11.72 -4.61 -6.01
CA ILE A 19 10.47 -5.31 -5.70
C ILE A 19 9.69 -5.67 -6.95
N ALA A 20 9.57 -4.74 -7.89
CA ALA A 20 8.78 -4.91 -9.10
C ALA A 20 9.67 -5.35 -10.25
N PHE A 21 9.52 -6.58 -10.72
CA PHE A 21 10.21 -7.01 -11.94
C PHE A 21 9.28 -7.89 -12.80
N ASN A 22 9.18 -7.54 -14.08
CA ASN A 22 8.38 -8.33 -15.01
C ASN A 22 9.26 -9.35 -15.72
N LYS A 23 8.87 -10.62 -15.69
CA LYS A 23 9.47 -11.65 -16.56
C LYS A 23 9.00 -11.37 -17.99
N PRO A 24 9.91 -11.16 -18.96
CA PRO A 24 9.52 -10.88 -20.34
C PRO A 24 8.72 -12.07 -20.91
N GLY A 25 7.62 -11.76 -21.61
CA GLY A 25 6.78 -12.77 -22.27
C GLY A 25 5.74 -13.46 -21.36
N VAL A 26 5.65 -13.12 -20.07
CA VAL A 26 4.65 -13.68 -19.15
C VAL A 26 3.75 -12.57 -18.62
N HIS A 27 2.43 -12.75 -18.71
CA HIS A 27 1.49 -11.84 -18.07
C HIS A 27 1.42 -12.16 -16.57
N PRO A 28 1.68 -11.19 -15.68
CA PRO A 28 1.70 -11.45 -14.25
C PRO A 28 0.28 -11.73 -13.73
N PRO A 29 0.10 -12.75 -12.88
CA PRO A 29 -1.20 -13.00 -12.24
C PRO A 29 -1.56 -11.85 -11.31
N ARG A 30 -2.87 -11.60 -11.19
CA ARG A 30 -3.42 -10.55 -10.32
C ARG A 30 -4.02 -11.16 -9.08
N LEU A 31 -3.53 -10.76 -7.91
CA LEU A 31 -3.95 -11.29 -6.61
C LEU A 31 -4.34 -10.14 -5.67
N PRO A 32 -5.28 -10.35 -4.72
CA PRO A 32 -5.55 -9.35 -3.70
C PRO A 32 -4.36 -9.20 -2.74
N LEU A 33 -4.12 -7.99 -2.24
CA LEU A 33 -2.93 -7.67 -1.43
C LEU A 33 -2.76 -8.55 -0.18
N HIS A 34 -3.85 -8.99 0.44
CA HIS A 34 -3.81 -9.83 1.64
C HIS A 34 -3.26 -11.24 1.38
N GLU A 35 -3.32 -11.74 0.14
CA GLU A 35 -2.72 -13.03 -0.22
C GLU A 35 -1.20 -13.01 -0.18
N LEU A 36 -0.57 -11.83 -0.09
CA LEU A 36 0.88 -11.73 0.07
C LEU A 36 1.39 -12.48 1.32
N GLU A 37 0.60 -12.55 2.40
CA GLU A 37 0.97 -13.33 3.60
C GLU A 37 0.90 -14.85 3.36
N ASN A 38 0.09 -15.31 2.42
CA ASN A 38 -0.09 -16.73 2.13
C ASN A 38 0.95 -17.24 1.11
N LEU A 39 1.70 -16.34 0.47
CA LEU A 39 2.73 -16.70 -0.50
C LEU A 39 4.05 -16.94 0.23
N GLU A 40 4.27 -18.19 0.63
CA GLU A 40 5.48 -18.63 1.35
C GLU A 40 6.79 -18.36 0.56
N GLU A 41 6.70 -18.22 -0.77
CA GLU A 41 7.87 -18.20 -1.67
C GLU A 41 7.87 -17.03 -2.66
N LEU A 42 7.44 -15.84 -2.27
CA LEU A 42 7.69 -14.65 -3.10
C LEU A 42 9.15 -14.21 -2.93
N GLN A 43 10.05 -14.94 -3.61
CA GLN A 43 11.48 -14.67 -3.63
C GLN A 43 11.77 -13.56 -4.65
N LEU A 44 12.25 -12.43 -4.13
CA LEU A 44 12.79 -11.36 -4.98
C LEU A 44 14.25 -11.71 -5.32
N PRO A 45 14.72 -11.49 -6.56
CA PRO A 45 16.09 -11.80 -6.98
C PRO A 45 17.15 -11.11 -6.12
N SER A 46 16.77 -9.98 -5.49
CA SER A 46 17.62 -9.15 -4.64
C SER A 46 17.53 -9.48 -3.15
N LYS A 47 16.63 -10.36 -2.71
CA LYS A 47 16.41 -10.66 -1.28
C LYS A 47 16.37 -12.16 -1.00
N THR A 48 17.10 -12.53 0.04
CA THR A 48 17.13 -13.91 0.57
C THR A 48 15.88 -14.26 1.37
N GLU A 49 15.16 -13.26 1.88
CA GLU A 49 13.95 -13.46 2.69
C GLU A 49 12.68 -13.22 1.86
N PRO A 50 11.61 -14.02 2.11
CA PRO A 50 10.33 -13.85 1.43
C PRO A 50 9.70 -12.50 1.81
N VAL A 51 9.04 -11.88 0.84
CA VAL A 51 8.35 -10.60 1.08
C VAL A 51 7.09 -10.84 1.89
N LYS A 52 7.15 -10.53 3.19
CA LYS A 52 5.97 -10.48 4.06
C LYS A 52 5.29 -9.13 3.97
N ILE A 53 3.97 -9.09 4.12
CA ILE A 53 3.21 -7.83 4.07
C ILE A 53 3.66 -6.81 5.14
N ARG A 54 4.12 -7.26 6.32
CA ARG A 54 4.66 -6.34 7.34
C ARG A 54 5.91 -5.63 6.84
N SER A 55 6.86 -6.39 6.28
CA SER A 55 8.09 -5.84 5.68
C SER A 55 7.80 -4.92 4.49
N PHE A 56 6.72 -5.18 3.76
CA PHE A 56 6.25 -4.33 2.67
C PHE A 56 5.84 -2.95 3.18
N PHE A 57 5.04 -2.87 4.26
CA PHE A 57 4.62 -1.59 4.86
C PHE A 57 5.74 -0.87 5.64
N GLU A 58 6.84 -1.54 5.95
CA GLU A 58 8.00 -0.92 6.62
C GLU A 58 8.87 -0.05 5.71
N ARG A 59 8.65 -0.11 4.39
CA ARG A 59 9.42 0.65 3.41
C ARG A 59 9.22 2.15 3.58
N ARG A 60 10.31 2.91 3.42
CA ARG A 60 10.34 4.38 3.52
C ARG A 60 9.34 5.08 2.59
N TYR A 61 8.92 4.42 1.52
CA TYR A 61 7.89 4.95 0.63
C TYR A 61 6.59 5.26 1.39
N PHE A 62 6.13 4.35 2.24
CA PHE A 62 4.86 4.50 2.96
C PHE A 62 4.90 5.50 4.12
N SER A 63 6.08 6.01 4.46
CA SER A 63 6.21 7.04 5.50
C SER A 63 6.12 8.47 4.97
N ARG A 64 6.05 8.67 3.64
CA ARG A 64 5.98 10.01 3.01
C ARG A 64 4.55 10.54 3.02
N VAL A 65 4.36 11.80 3.40
CA VAL A 65 3.02 12.39 3.55
C VAL A 65 2.29 12.52 2.22
N TRP A 66 3.02 12.88 1.15
CA TRP A 66 2.42 13.02 -0.19
C TRP A 66 1.84 11.69 -0.69
N ILE A 67 2.43 10.54 -0.33
CA ILE A 67 1.92 9.22 -0.71
C ILE A 67 0.53 8.93 -0.13
N ILE A 68 0.25 9.45 1.06
CA ILE A 68 -1.07 9.34 1.70
C ILE A 68 -2.11 10.06 0.85
N GLN A 69 -1.77 11.27 0.37
CA GLN A 69 -2.67 12.06 -0.48
C GLN A 69 -2.94 11.37 -1.82
N GLU A 70 -1.94 10.71 -2.39
CA GLU A 70 -2.07 10.07 -3.71
C GLU A 70 -2.79 8.72 -3.67
N LEU A 71 -2.64 7.95 -2.59
CA LEU A 71 -3.15 6.57 -2.51
C LEU A 71 -4.51 6.44 -1.80
N ILE A 72 -4.99 7.48 -1.12
CA ILE A 72 -6.35 7.50 -0.55
C ILE A 72 -7.42 7.72 -1.62
N LEU A 73 -7.12 8.54 -2.63
CA LEU A 73 -8.09 9.01 -3.62
C LEU A 73 -8.52 7.97 -4.68
N PRO A 74 -7.62 7.17 -5.28
CA PRO A 74 -8.01 6.30 -6.40
C PRO A 74 -8.85 5.12 -5.91
N PRO A 75 -9.88 4.66 -6.65
CA PRO A 75 -10.77 3.59 -6.19
C PRO A 75 -10.08 2.22 -6.16
N ARG A 76 -8.94 2.04 -6.84
CA ARG A 76 -8.12 0.81 -6.80
C ARG A 76 -6.63 1.12 -6.95
N LEU A 77 -5.80 0.29 -6.31
CA LEU A 77 -4.35 0.24 -6.50
C LEU A 77 -3.96 -1.07 -7.18
N ALA A 78 -2.96 -1.02 -8.06
CA ALA A 78 -2.18 -2.17 -8.49
C ALA A 78 -0.72 -1.98 -8.08
N ILE A 79 -0.14 -3.01 -7.49
CA ILE A 79 1.18 -3.00 -6.85
C ILE A 79 1.95 -4.18 -7.43
N PRO A 80 2.85 -3.95 -8.40
CA PRO A 80 3.73 -5.00 -8.89
C PRO A 80 4.70 -5.44 -7.79
N ILE A 81 4.71 -6.74 -7.47
CA ILE A 81 5.61 -7.35 -6.48
C ILE A 81 6.06 -8.70 -7.05
N GLY A 82 7.36 -8.83 -7.27
CA GLY A 82 7.96 -9.93 -8.00
C GLY A 82 7.33 -10.06 -9.39
N ASP A 83 6.96 -11.28 -9.74
CA ASP A 83 6.31 -11.62 -11.00
C ASP A 83 4.77 -11.53 -10.96
N LYS A 84 4.20 -10.84 -9.97
CA LYS A 84 2.74 -10.73 -9.75
C LYS A 84 2.31 -9.28 -9.58
N ILE A 85 1.02 -9.02 -9.78
CA ILE A 85 0.41 -7.72 -9.50
C ILE A 85 -0.59 -7.90 -8.36
N PHE A 86 -0.33 -7.23 -7.24
CA PHE A 86 -1.25 -7.21 -6.11
C PHE A 86 -2.21 -6.03 -6.23
N TRP A 87 -3.49 -6.23 -5.95
CA TRP A 87 -4.45 -5.13 -5.95
C TRP A 87 -4.99 -4.82 -4.56
N ALA A 88 -5.25 -3.55 -4.32
CA ALA A 88 -5.93 -3.05 -3.13
C ALA A 88 -7.11 -2.18 -3.51
N ASP A 89 -8.17 -2.25 -2.72
CA ASP A 89 -9.45 -1.59 -2.92
C ASP A 89 -10.11 -1.31 -1.54
N PRO A 90 -11.30 -0.70 -1.48
CA PRO A 90 -11.95 -0.36 -0.21
C PRO A 90 -12.26 -1.56 0.69
N SER A 91 -12.33 -2.78 0.13
CA SER A 91 -12.57 -4.02 0.87
C SER A 91 -11.30 -4.62 1.48
N THR A 92 -10.13 -4.15 1.04
CA THR A 92 -8.83 -4.65 1.49
C THR A 92 -8.66 -4.66 3.02
N PRO A 93 -9.03 -3.61 3.77
CA PRO A 93 -8.95 -3.64 5.24
C PRO A 93 -9.75 -4.79 5.85
N THR A 94 -10.96 -5.04 5.35
CA THR A 94 -11.83 -6.14 5.82
C THR A 94 -11.23 -7.51 5.49
N HIS A 95 -10.53 -7.65 4.37
CA HIS A 95 -9.81 -8.88 4.07
C HIS A 95 -8.63 -9.12 5.03
N PHE A 96 -7.90 -8.06 5.39
CA PHE A 96 -6.82 -8.14 6.36
C PHE A 96 -7.30 -8.52 7.77
N GLU A 97 -8.47 -8.03 8.20
CA GLU A 97 -9.10 -8.40 9.48
C GLU A 97 -9.54 -9.87 9.53
N ARG A 98 -9.79 -10.49 8.37
CA ARG A 98 -10.20 -11.89 8.25
C ARG A 98 -9.03 -12.86 8.10
N LEU A 99 -7.80 -12.36 8.05
CA LEU A 99 -6.62 -13.22 7.97
C LEU A 99 -6.56 -14.16 9.19
N PRO A 100 -6.19 -15.44 8.99
CA PRO A 100 -6.15 -16.43 10.06
C PRO A 100 -5.14 -16.09 11.16
N SER A 101 -4.13 -15.27 10.85
CA SER A 101 -3.29 -14.59 11.82
C SER A 101 -4.09 -13.47 12.51
N ARG A 102 -4.80 -13.81 13.60
CA ARG A 102 -5.68 -12.93 14.38
C ARG A 102 -5.05 -11.64 14.95
N ASP A 103 -3.79 -11.36 14.64
CA ASP A 103 -3.01 -10.23 15.17
C ASP A 103 -2.76 -9.11 14.13
N TRP A 104 -3.49 -9.08 13.02
CA TRP A 104 -3.34 -7.96 12.09
C TRP A 104 -3.92 -6.67 12.68
N LEU A 105 -3.01 -5.78 13.11
CA LEU A 105 -3.34 -4.48 13.65
C LEU A 105 -2.66 -3.40 12.81
N TRP A 106 -3.44 -2.63 12.05
CA TRP A 106 -2.93 -1.50 11.25
C TRP A 106 -2.09 -0.52 12.07
N LYS A 107 -2.42 -0.33 13.35
CA LYS A 107 -1.67 0.52 14.29
C LYS A 107 -0.23 0.05 14.54
N GLN A 108 0.09 -1.22 14.31
CA GLN A 108 1.43 -1.79 14.49
C GLN A 108 2.29 -1.67 13.23
N THR A 109 1.72 -1.32 12.07
CA THR A 109 2.49 -1.13 10.85
C THR A 109 3.07 0.29 10.80
N ARG A 110 4.09 0.51 9.97
CA ARG A 110 4.60 1.85 9.64
C ARG A 110 3.68 2.65 8.70
N ALA A 111 2.64 2.01 8.19
CA ALA A 111 1.67 2.58 7.26
C ALA A 111 0.23 2.42 7.78
N PRO A 112 -0.10 2.89 9.00
CA PRO A 112 -1.43 2.70 9.57
C PRO A 112 -2.53 3.36 8.74
N TRP A 113 -2.17 4.42 8.01
CA TRP A 113 -3.07 5.13 7.10
C TRP A 113 -3.53 4.27 5.91
N PHE A 114 -2.82 3.20 5.56
CA PHE A 114 -3.16 2.36 4.42
C PHE A 114 -4.51 1.64 4.57
N GLN A 115 -5.02 1.49 5.81
CA GLN A 115 -6.38 1.03 6.05
C GLN A 115 -7.45 1.94 5.41
N HIS A 116 -7.09 3.18 5.09
CA HIS A 116 -7.94 4.17 4.44
C HIS A 116 -7.62 4.34 2.95
N ALA A 117 -6.66 3.59 2.41
CA ALA A 117 -6.35 3.63 1.00
C ALA A 117 -7.59 3.32 0.17
N THR A 118 -7.71 3.95 -0.99
CA THR A 118 -8.78 3.78 -1.96
C THR A 118 -10.21 4.14 -1.57
N ARG A 119 -10.43 4.69 -0.37
CA ARG A 119 -11.77 5.07 0.10
C ARG A 119 -12.32 6.32 -0.56
N GLY A 120 -11.50 7.10 -1.28
CA GLY A 120 -11.92 8.23 -2.11
C GLY A 120 -12.39 9.48 -1.36
N SER A 121 -12.93 9.37 -0.14
CA SER A 121 -13.59 10.50 0.56
C SER A 121 -12.99 10.89 1.92
N VAL A 122 -11.94 10.25 2.42
CA VAL A 122 -11.38 10.58 3.76
C VAL A 122 -10.97 12.05 3.87
N MET A 123 -10.56 12.67 2.76
CA MET A 123 -10.26 14.10 2.70
C MET A 123 -11.46 15.03 2.89
N GLN A 124 -12.67 14.58 2.55
CA GLN A 124 -13.89 15.41 2.58
C GLN A 124 -14.68 15.24 3.88
N GLU A 125 -14.65 14.04 4.47
CA GLU A 125 -15.49 13.72 5.63
C GLU A 125 -14.81 14.03 6.97
N ASN A 126 -13.47 13.88 7.09
CA ASN A 126 -12.76 14.11 8.37
C ASN A 126 -11.32 14.62 8.16
N LEU A 127 -11.15 15.92 7.91
CA LEU A 127 -9.83 16.56 7.82
C LEU A 127 -8.95 16.35 9.06
N SER A 128 -9.54 16.30 10.26
CA SER A 128 -8.82 16.04 11.52
C SER A 128 -8.26 14.61 11.59
N GLU A 129 -9.00 13.62 11.10
CA GLU A 129 -8.55 12.24 10.99
C GLU A 129 -7.43 12.13 9.97
N PHE A 130 -7.56 12.80 8.82
CA PHE A 130 -6.50 12.90 7.82
C PHE A 130 -5.22 13.51 8.39
N LEU A 131 -5.31 14.64 9.10
CA LEU A 131 -4.18 15.30 9.76
C LEU A 131 -3.52 14.38 10.79
N THR A 132 -4.31 13.60 11.53
CA THR A 132 -3.81 12.62 12.49
C THR A 132 -3.07 11.47 11.79
N LEU A 133 -3.56 11.03 10.63
CA LEU A 133 -2.93 9.98 9.83
C LEU A 133 -1.61 10.46 9.20
N THR A 134 -1.57 11.69 8.69
CA THR A 134 -0.33 12.29 8.18
C THR A 134 0.68 12.55 9.30
N TRP A 135 0.23 12.98 10.48
CA TRP A 135 1.10 13.17 11.65
C TRP A 135 1.73 11.85 12.13
N LYS A 136 0.97 10.75 12.10
CA LYS A 136 1.48 9.42 12.46
C LYS A 136 2.34 8.78 11.38
N SER A 137 2.28 9.28 10.15
CA SER A 137 3.24 8.89 9.13
C SER A 137 4.61 9.42 9.59
N GLN A 138 5.54 8.52 9.89
CA GLN A 138 6.87 8.86 10.38
C GLN A 138 7.70 9.49 9.25
N SER A 139 7.27 10.66 8.77
CA SER A 139 7.85 11.23 7.56
C SER A 139 9.29 11.60 7.81
N SER A 140 10.10 11.15 6.86
CA SER A 140 11.55 11.26 6.91
C SER A 140 12.07 12.50 6.20
N ASP A 141 11.21 13.22 5.46
CA ASP A 141 11.53 14.54 4.93
C ASP A 141 11.08 15.61 5.94
N ILE A 142 11.95 16.58 6.22
CA ILE A 142 11.65 17.67 7.14
C ILE A 142 10.55 18.59 6.59
N ARG A 143 10.37 18.62 5.27
CA ARG A 143 9.32 19.37 4.56
C ARG A 143 7.93 18.75 4.72
N ASP A 144 7.88 17.49 5.13
CA ASP A 144 6.63 16.74 5.35
C ASP A 144 6.22 16.70 6.82
N LYS A 145 7.04 17.23 7.73
CA LYS A 145 6.65 17.40 9.13
C LYS A 145 5.66 18.58 9.19
N ILE A 146 4.38 18.25 9.15
CA ILE A 146 3.29 19.16 9.58
C ILE A 146 3.44 19.39 11.08
#